data_AF-A0A7V1JF21-F1
#
_entry.id   AF-A0A7V1JF21-F1
#
_cell.length_a   1.000
_cell.length_b   1.000
_cell.length_c   1.000
_cell.angle_alpha   90.00
_cell.angle_beta   90.00
_cell.angle_gamma   90.00
#
_symmetry.space_group_name_H-M   'P 1'
#
loop_
_entity.id
_entity.type
_entity.pdbx_description
1 polymer ?
#
loop_
_entity_poly.entity_id
_entity_poly.type
_entity_poly.pdbx_seq_one_letter_code
_entity_poly.pdbx_strand_id
1 'polypeptide(L)'
;MGRNKNMTVREDASGFTLMEIIVAMIIVGILSAGGLMVYNGLIGSSNVTAAVQSISKLESAVNSYVQVNGGSIIPPAGITLPHAMQDNNLIPASWTVNASDVTPPNKGFVQSYYIATNASPGRYDYVIGIVAPQMTNAQALNICDSLENSISGVNANEGTGFNIGSGRTCLSNLFGGNAANANNSIFHGNLTFTFN
;
A
#
# COMPACT_ATOMS: atom_id res chain seq x y z
N MET A 1 24.53 56.98 -49.27
CA MET A 1 24.22 55.73 -50.01
C MET A 1 23.92 54.63 -49.00
N GLY A 2 22.65 54.26 -48.79
CA GLY A 2 22.27 53.14 -47.93
C GLY A 2 20.98 52.53 -48.44
N ARG A 3 21.06 51.39 -49.14
CA ARG A 3 19.88 50.68 -49.65
C ARG A 3 19.29 49.85 -48.52
N ASN A 4 18.13 50.25 -48.00
CA ASN A 4 17.32 49.40 -47.13
C ASN A 4 16.76 48.24 -47.96
N LYS A 5 17.17 47.02 -47.62
CA LYS A 5 16.60 45.80 -48.18
C LYS A 5 15.34 45.48 -47.38
N ASN A 6 14.17 45.69 -47.97
CA ASN A 6 12.90 45.26 -47.39
C ASN A 6 12.90 43.72 -47.31
N MET A 7 12.91 43.21 -46.08
CA MET A 7 12.77 41.80 -45.78
C MET A 7 11.29 41.44 -45.89
N THR A 8 10.90 40.78 -46.98
CA THR A 8 9.54 40.27 -47.16
C THR A 8 9.37 39.01 -46.31
N VAL A 9 8.65 39.12 -45.20
CA VAL A 9 8.16 37.96 -44.44
C VAL A 9 7.23 37.19 -45.37
N ARG A 10 7.64 35.97 -45.74
CA ARG A 10 6.73 35.03 -46.40
C ARG A 10 5.88 34.39 -45.31
N GLU A 11 4.64 34.86 -45.18
CA GLU A 11 3.63 34.19 -44.38
C GLU A 11 3.13 32.99 -45.19
N ASP A 12 3.75 31.83 -45.01
CA ASP A 12 3.14 30.56 -45.42
C ASP A 12 1.99 30.27 -44.44
N ALA A 13 0.86 30.96 -44.64
CA ALA A 13 -0.35 30.82 -43.85
C ALA A 13 -1.10 29.53 -44.21
N SER A 14 -0.47 28.37 -43.98
CA SER A 14 -1.17 27.10 -43.93
C SER A 14 -1.76 26.93 -42.52
N GLY A 15 -2.88 27.61 -42.27
CA GLY A 15 -3.66 27.41 -41.05
C GLY A 15 -4.30 26.02 -41.01
N PHE A 16 -4.43 25.44 -39.81
CA PHE A 16 -5.19 24.21 -39.62
C PHE A 16 -6.59 24.37 -40.20
N THR A 17 -7.03 23.39 -40.99
CA THR A 17 -8.37 23.45 -41.57
C THR A 17 -9.41 23.30 -40.46
N LEU A 18 -10.59 23.88 -40.67
CA LEU A 18 -11.72 23.74 -39.73
C LEU A 18 -12.04 22.26 -39.47
N MET A 19 -11.92 21.43 -40.50
CA MET A 19 -12.11 19.99 -40.39
C MET A 19 -11.04 19.30 -39.55
N GLU A 20 -9.77 19.70 -39.66
CA GLU A 20 -8.68 19.15 -38.85
C GLU A 20 -8.94 19.35 -37.36
N ILE A 21 -9.42 20.53 -36.98
CA ILE A 21 -9.73 20.83 -35.60
C ILE A 21 -10.93 20.03 -35.11
N ILE A 22 -11.97 19.84 -35.94
CA ILE A 22 -13.12 19.00 -35.57
C ILE A 22 -12.70 17.54 -35.38
N VAL A 23 -11.93 16.97 -36.31
CA VAL A 23 -11.47 15.58 -36.21
C VAL A 23 -10.55 15.39 -35.01
N ALA A 24 -9.63 16.33 -34.75
CA ALA A 24 -8.77 16.30 -33.58
C ALA A 24 -9.57 16.32 -32.28
N MET A 25 -10.61 17.17 -32.17
CA MET A 25 -11.47 17.22 -30.98
C MET A 25 -12.29 15.94 -30.79
N ILE A 26 -12.75 15.30 -31.87
CA ILE A 26 -13.45 14.01 -31.80
C ILE A 26 -12.51 12.93 -31.26
N ILE A 27 -11.28 12.86 -31.74
CA ILE A 27 -10.28 11.87 -31.28
C ILE A 27 -9.97 12.08 -29.79
N VAL A 28 -9.70 13.32 -29.37
CA VAL A 28 -9.44 13.63 -27.95
C VAL A 28 -10.67 13.34 -27.08
N GLY A 29 -11.88 13.61 -27.57
CA GLY A 29 -13.13 13.29 -26.89
C GLY A 29 -13.27 11.80 -26.61
N ILE A 30 -13.03 10.95 -27.61
CA ILE A 30 -13.09 9.49 -27.47
C ILE A 30 -12.00 8.97 -26.52
N LEU A 31 -10.76 9.46 -26.65
CA LEU A 31 -9.65 9.06 -25.78
C LEU A 31 -9.88 9.48 -24.32
N SER A 32 -10.40 10.68 -24.10
CA SER A 32 -10.68 11.19 -22.75
C SER A 32 -11.81 10.42 -22.05
N ALA A 33 -12.82 9.95 -22.79
CA ALA A 33 -13.92 9.17 -22.25
C ALA A 33 -13.50 7.77 -21.77
N GLY A 34 -12.58 7.11 -22.50
CA GLY A 34 -12.11 5.76 -22.17
C GLY A 34 -10.88 5.71 -21.24
N GLY A 35 -10.04 6.73 -21.24
CA GLY A 35 -8.74 6.72 -20.53
C GLY A 35 -8.87 6.59 -19.02
N LEU A 36 -9.84 7.29 -18.40
CA LEU A 36 -9.97 7.39 -16.95
C LEU A 36 -10.30 6.05 -16.26
N MET A 37 -11.01 5.14 -16.93
CA MET A 37 -11.44 3.88 -16.30
C MET A 37 -10.28 2.90 -16.09
N VAL A 38 -9.28 2.91 -16.98
CA VAL A 38 -8.10 2.03 -16.89
C VAL A 38 -7.15 2.47 -15.76
N TYR A 39 -7.02 3.77 -15.53
CA TYR A 39 -6.15 4.31 -14.46
C TYR A 39 -6.57 3.84 -13.07
N ASN A 40 -7.87 3.74 -12.80
CA ASN A 40 -8.36 3.33 -11.48
C ASN A 40 -7.99 1.86 -11.14
N GLY A 41 -7.99 0.96 -12.11
CA GLY A 41 -7.57 -0.44 -11.92
C GLY A 41 -6.06 -0.57 -11.68
N LEU A 42 -5.25 0.18 -12.43
CA LEU A 42 -3.79 0.16 -12.30
C LEU A 42 -3.31 0.76 -10.97
N ILE A 43 -3.94 1.86 -10.53
CA ILE A 43 -3.64 2.51 -9.24
C ILE A 43 -4.09 1.62 -8.07
N GLY A 44 -5.25 0.95 -8.17
CA GLY A 44 -5.71 -0.02 -7.18
C GLY A 44 -4.72 -1.15 -6.95
N SER A 45 -4.19 -1.74 -8.03
CA SER A 45 -3.16 -2.78 -7.99
C SER A 45 -1.83 -2.26 -7.44
N SER A 46 -1.38 -1.08 -7.89
CA SER A 46 -0.10 -0.48 -7.45
C SER A 46 -0.08 -0.21 -5.95
N ASN A 47 -1.19 0.25 -5.37
CA ASN A 47 -1.29 0.49 -3.93
C ASN A 47 -1.29 -0.82 -3.12
N VAL A 48 -1.97 -1.87 -3.62
CA VAL A 48 -1.91 -3.21 -3.02
C VAL A 48 -0.48 -3.73 -3.02
N THR A 49 0.23 -3.64 -4.15
CA THR A 49 1.64 -4.02 -4.24
C THR A 49 2.52 -3.23 -3.29
N ALA A 50 2.32 -1.91 -3.18
CA ALA A 50 3.06 -1.07 -2.24
C ALA A 50 2.80 -1.47 -0.78
N ALA A 51 1.56 -1.84 -0.45
CA ALA A 51 1.22 -2.31 0.89
C ALA A 51 1.89 -3.64 1.22
N VAL A 52 1.84 -4.62 0.32
CA VAL A 52 2.51 -5.92 0.46
C VAL A 52 4.02 -5.74 0.63
N GLN A 53 4.66 -4.93 -0.22
CA GLN A 53 6.10 -4.64 -0.11
C GLN A 53 6.47 -4.00 1.23
N SER A 54 5.60 -3.12 1.75
CA SER A 54 5.85 -2.48 3.04
C SER A 54 5.75 -3.48 4.18
N ILE A 55 4.76 -4.38 4.15
CA ILE A 55 4.60 -5.45 5.14
C ILE A 55 5.80 -6.40 5.10
N SER A 56 6.24 -6.86 3.92
CA SER A 56 7.41 -7.74 3.80
C SER A 56 8.70 -7.09 4.32
N LYS A 57 8.87 -5.77 4.14
CA LYS A 57 10.01 -5.04 4.72
C LYS A 57 9.93 -4.98 6.24
N LEU A 58 8.74 -4.75 6.79
CA LEU A 58 8.53 -4.75 8.24
C LEU A 58 8.78 -6.15 8.84
N GLU A 59 8.27 -7.20 8.22
CA GLU A 59 8.56 -8.60 8.58
C GLU A 59 10.07 -8.87 8.58
N SER A 60 10.77 -8.51 7.50
CA SER A 60 12.23 -8.66 7.43
C SER A 60 12.93 -7.90 8.55
N ALA A 61 12.48 -6.68 8.87
CA ALA A 61 13.06 -5.86 9.91
C ALA A 61 12.80 -6.46 11.31
N VAL A 62 11.63 -7.06 11.55
CA VAL A 62 11.33 -7.81 12.79
C VAL A 62 12.24 -9.02 12.91
N ASN A 63 12.39 -9.80 11.84
CA ASN A 63 13.28 -10.97 11.81
C ASN A 63 14.74 -10.58 12.07
N SER A 64 15.22 -9.48 11.47
CA SER A 64 16.54 -8.94 11.77
C SER A 64 16.66 -8.46 13.21
N TYR A 65 15.61 -7.85 13.78
CA TYR A 65 15.60 -7.42 15.17
C TYR A 65 15.77 -8.60 16.12
N VAL A 66 15.00 -9.67 15.90
CA VAL A 66 15.11 -10.92 16.69
C VAL A 66 16.54 -11.47 16.61
N GLN A 67 17.17 -11.48 15.44
CA GLN A 67 18.53 -11.98 15.26
C GLN A 67 19.58 -11.15 16.01
N VAL A 68 19.52 -9.81 15.95
CA VAL A 68 20.50 -8.95 16.62
C VAL A 68 20.29 -8.85 18.14
N ASN A 69 19.08 -9.13 18.62
CA ASN A 69 18.73 -9.13 20.04
C ASN A 69 18.72 -10.54 20.68
N GLY A 70 19.54 -11.46 20.15
CA GLY A 70 19.76 -12.77 20.78
C GLY A 70 18.52 -13.68 20.80
N GLY A 71 17.61 -13.50 19.85
CA GLY A 71 16.36 -14.25 19.73
C GLY A 71 15.16 -13.61 20.43
N SER A 72 15.31 -12.46 21.10
CA SER A 72 14.15 -11.78 21.71
C SER A 72 13.42 -10.88 20.71
N ILE A 73 12.11 -11.10 20.55
CA ILE A 73 11.22 -10.16 19.85
C ILE A 73 10.70 -9.05 20.75
N ILE A 74 10.82 -9.22 22.08
CA ILE A 74 10.30 -8.26 23.05
C ILE A 74 11.30 -7.11 23.21
N PRO A 75 10.91 -5.86 22.92
CA PRO A 75 11.76 -4.69 23.11
C PRO A 75 11.95 -4.37 24.61
N PRO A 76 12.96 -3.55 24.96
CA PRO A 76 13.14 -3.06 26.32
C PRO A 76 11.87 -2.39 26.87
N ALA A 77 11.66 -2.48 28.19
CA ALA A 77 10.49 -1.93 28.84
C ALA A 77 10.34 -0.42 28.54
N GLY A 78 9.13 -0.02 28.13
CA GLY A 78 8.82 1.38 27.79
C GLY A 78 9.12 1.77 26.34
N ILE A 79 9.68 0.86 25.53
CA ILE A 79 9.95 1.09 24.11
C ILE A 79 9.06 0.16 23.28
N THR A 80 8.45 0.69 22.22
CA THR A 80 7.67 -0.12 21.26
C THR A 80 8.60 -0.84 20.29
N LEU A 81 8.18 -1.98 19.75
CA LEU A 81 9.01 -2.74 18.81
C LEU A 81 9.45 -1.91 17.59
N PRO A 82 8.56 -1.14 16.93
CA PRO A 82 8.97 -0.26 15.83
C PRO A 82 10.07 0.74 16.19
N HIS A 83 10.03 1.31 17.40
CA HIS A 83 11.03 2.27 17.84
C HIS A 83 12.38 1.58 18.08
N ALA A 84 12.37 0.42 18.74
CA ALA A 84 13.57 -0.39 18.93
C ALA A 84 14.18 -0.86 17.60
N MET A 85 13.34 -1.17 16.60
CA MET A 85 13.80 -1.50 15.24
C MET A 85 14.40 -0.29 14.52
N GLN A 86 13.87 0.91 14.76
CA GLN A 86 14.43 2.15 14.22
C GLN A 86 15.80 2.47 14.83
N ASP A 87 15.95 2.31 16.14
CA ASP A 87 17.22 2.49 16.86
C ASP A 87 18.32 1.54 16.34
N ASN A 88 17.94 0.33 15.94
CA ASN A 88 18.83 -0.66 15.32
C ASN A 88 19.02 -0.45 13.80
N ASN A 89 18.53 0.65 13.22
CA ASN A 89 18.59 0.95 11.78
C ASN A 89 17.96 -0.13 10.88
N LEU A 90 16.98 -0.89 11.37
CA LEU A 90 16.33 -1.98 10.64
C LEU A 90 15.14 -1.51 9.80
N ILE A 91 14.54 -0.38 10.17
CA ILE A 91 13.52 0.31 9.38
C ILE A 91 14.22 1.36 8.51
N PRO A 92 13.87 1.51 7.22
CA PRO A 92 14.46 2.54 6.36
C PRO A 92 14.32 3.94 6.97
N ALA A 93 15.38 4.74 6.95
CA ALA A 93 15.39 6.09 7.53
C ALA A 93 14.39 7.07 6.89
N SER A 94 13.90 6.75 5.68
CA SER A 94 12.85 7.53 5.02
C SER A 94 11.45 7.28 5.60
N TRP A 95 11.28 6.30 6.47
CA TRP A 95 10.02 5.96 7.11
C TRP A 95 9.92 6.67 8.45
N THR A 96 8.74 7.17 8.76
CA THR A 96 8.45 7.82 10.04
C THR A 96 7.94 6.79 11.04
N VAL A 97 8.52 6.74 12.24
CA VAL A 97 8.05 5.89 13.33
C VAL A 97 7.53 6.79 14.44
N ASN A 98 6.31 6.55 14.91
CA ASN A 98 5.69 7.28 16.01
C ASN A 98 5.03 6.28 16.96
N ALA A 99 5.67 6.04 18.11
CA ALA A 99 5.28 4.97 19.03
C ALA A 99 5.16 3.61 18.31
N SER A 100 3.97 3.03 18.23
CA SER A 100 3.74 1.74 17.56
C SER A 100 3.45 1.86 16.07
N ASP A 101 3.29 3.08 15.55
CA ASP A 101 2.98 3.33 14.15
C ASP A 101 4.24 3.53 13.31
N VAL A 102 4.23 2.97 12.11
CA VAL A 102 5.25 3.11 11.07
C VAL A 102 4.59 3.62 9.80
N THR A 103 5.11 4.69 9.24
CA THR A 103 4.54 5.37 8.07
C THR A 103 5.61 5.49 6.97
N PRO A 104 5.49 4.75 5.85
CA PRO A 104 6.36 4.93 4.71
C PRO A 104 6.06 6.25 3.98
N PRO A 105 7.04 6.83 3.25
CA PRO A 105 6.85 8.08 2.52
C PRO A 105 5.82 7.94 1.38
N ASN A 106 5.74 6.75 0.76
CA ASN A 106 4.79 6.41 -0.29
C ASN A 106 3.64 5.58 0.29
N LYS A 107 2.76 6.24 1.04
CA LYS A 107 1.74 5.60 1.86
C LYS A 107 0.55 5.01 1.07
N GLY A 108 0.32 5.45 -0.17
CA GLY A 108 -0.83 5.00 -0.97
C GLY A 108 -2.15 5.24 -0.23
N PHE A 109 -3.02 4.22 -0.15
CA PHE A 109 -4.25 4.27 0.66
C PHE A 109 -4.04 3.85 2.12
N VAL A 110 -2.86 3.33 2.48
CA VAL A 110 -2.52 2.94 3.85
C VAL A 110 -2.02 4.19 4.58
N GLN A 111 -2.65 4.54 5.69
CA GLN A 111 -2.27 5.70 6.48
C GLN A 111 -1.05 5.41 7.35
N SER A 112 -1.06 4.28 8.05
CA SER A 112 0.05 3.79 8.87
C SER A 112 0.00 2.26 8.98
N TYR A 113 1.14 1.70 9.38
CA TYR A 113 1.28 0.31 9.81
C TYR A 113 1.50 0.33 11.32
N TYR A 114 1.04 -0.68 12.04
CA TYR A 114 1.44 -0.86 13.43
C TYR A 114 1.99 -2.26 13.65
N ILE A 115 2.95 -2.38 14.56
CA ILE A 115 3.52 -3.67 14.94
C ILE A 115 3.27 -3.87 16.42
N ALA A 116 2.67 -5.00 16.78
CA ALA A 116 2.47 -5.39 18.16
C ALA A 116 2.95 -6.82 18.40
N THR A 117 3.50 -7.08 19.58
CA THR A 117 3.98 -8.38 20.00
C THR A 117 3.10 -8.89 21.14
N ASN A 118 2.85 -10.20 21.21
CA ASN A 118 2.35 -10.76 22.46
C ASN A 118 3.53 -10.83 23.45
N ALA A 119 3.43 -10.12 24.57
CA ALA A 119 4.47 -10.07 25.60
C ALA A 119 4.66 -11.39 26.39
N SER A 120 4.30 -12.53 25.82
CA SER A 120 4.43 -13.84 26.44
C SER A 120 5.81 -14.44 26.12
N PRO A 121 6.65 -14.72 27.13
CA PRO A 121 7.96 -15.34 26.93
C PRO A 121 7.83 -16.65 26.13
N GLY A 122 8.62 -16.79 25.07
CA GLY A 122 8.68 -18.01 24.24
C GLY A 122 7.66 -18.10 23.10
N ARG A 123 6.84 -17.07 22.88
CA ARG A 123 6.06 -16.90 21.64
C ARG A 123 6.71 -15.83 20.78
N TYR A 124 7.09 -16.20 19.57
CA TYR A 124 7.62 -15.27 18.55
C TYR A 124 6.49 -14.60 17.75
N ASP A 125 5.23 -14.84 18.15
CA ASP A 125 4.07 -14.31 17.45
C ASP A 125 4.03 -12.78 17.55
N TYR A 126 4.11 -12.13 16.39
CA TYR A 126 3.87 -10.70 16.24
C TYR A 126 2.77 -10.46 15.22
N VAL A 127 2.16 -9.28 15.32
CA VAL A 127 1.20 -8.81 14.33
C VAL A 127 1.71 -7.57 13.64
N ILE A 128 1.48 -7.51 12.34
CA ILE A 128 1.57 -6.28 11.56
C ILE A 128 0.15 -5.94 11.15
N GLY A 129 -0.33 -4.77 11.58
CA GLY A 129 -1.61 -4.24 11.14
C GLY A 129 -1.47 -3.06 10.21
N ILE A 130 -2.48 -2.86 9.37
CA ILE A 130 -2.61 -1.70 8.48
C ILE A 130 -3.82 -0.87 8.89
N VAL A 131 -3.60 0.44 8.94
CA VAL A 131 -4.65 1.45 9.12
C VAL A 131 -4.92 2.07 7.76
N ALA A 132 -6.06 1.73 7.16
CA ALA A 132 -6.35 2.08 5.77
C ALA A 132 -7.83 2.42 5.59
N PRO A 133 -8.30 3.60 6.06
CA PRO A 133 -9.73 3.94 6.13
C PRO A 133 -10.41 4.07 4.77
N GLN A 134 -9.66 4.03 3.66
CA GLN A 134 -10.15 4.16 2.29
C GLN A 134 -9.90 2.87 1.46
N MET A 135 -9.41 1.79 2.09
CA MET A 135 -9.21 0.50 1.45
C MET A 135 -10.57 -0.13 1.12
N THR A 136 -10.67 -0.89 0.03
CA THR A 136 -11.86 -1.69 -0.29
C THR A 136 -11.72 -3.13 0.16
N ASN A 137 -12.82 -3.87 0.34
CA ASN A 137 -12.76 -5.29 0.73
C ASN A 137 -11.98 -6.12 -0.29
N ALA A 138 -12.11 -5.82 -1.59
CA ALA A 138 -11.33 -6.44 -2.65
C ALA A 138 -9.82 -6.17 -2.49
N GLN A 139 -9.41 -4.96 -2.11
CA GLN A 139 -8.02 -4.63 -1.84
C GLN A 139 -7.49 -5.35 -0.59
N ALA A 140 -8.30 -5.43 0.48
CA ALA A 140 -7.96 -6.17 1.69
C ALA A 140 -7.74 -7.67 1.39
N LEU A 141 -8.61 -8.26 0.58
CA LEU A 141 -8.47 -9.66 0.14
C LEU A 141 -7.19 -9.86 -0.67
N ASN A 142 -6.93 -9.01 -1.66
CA ASN A 142 -5.74 -9.12 -2.50
C ASN A 142 -4.42 -8.99 -1.71
N ILE A 143 -4.37 -8.11 -0.71
CA ILE A 143 -3.20 -8.01 0.19
C ILE A 143 -3.05 -9.32 0.98
N CYS A 144 -4.14 -9.86 1.52
CA CYS A 144 -4.11 -11.09 2.28
C CYS A 144 -3.64 -12.28 1.43
N ASP A 145 -4.24 -12.47 0.25
CA ASP A 145 -3.88 -13.56 -0.66
C ASP A 145 -2.40 -13.49 -1.06
N SER A 146 -1.86 -12.26 -1.23
CA SER A 146 -0.43 -12.04 -1.53
C SER A 146 0.50 -12.44 -0.38
N LEU A 147 -0.01 -12.50 0.85
CA LEU A 147 0.74 -12.79 2.07
C LEU A 147 0.39 -14.16 2.67
N GLU A 148 -0.51 -14.93 2.06
CA GLU A 148 -1.09 -16.15 2.64
C GLU A 148 -0.03 -17.20 3.04
N ASN A 149 1.08 -17.28 2.32
CA ASN A 149 2.18 -18.21 2.62
C ASN A 149 3.15 -17.70 3.70
N SER A 150 3.10 -16.40 4.03
CA SER A 150 3.97 -15.76 5.03
C SER A 150 3.27 -15.56 6.37
N ILE A 151 1.94 -15.55 6.40
CA ILE A 151 1.16 -15.28 7.61
C ILE A 151 0.66 -16.57 8.23
N SER A 152 0.65 -16.60 9.56
CA SER A 152 -0.04 -17.64 10.33
C SER A 152 -1.54 -17.35 10.48
N GLY A 153 -2.00 -16.12 10.23
CA GLY A 153 -3.42 -15.81 10.12
C GLY A 153 -3.72 -14.32 9.95
N VAL A 154 -5.01 -13.99 9.80
CA VAL A 154 -5.47 -12.63 9.49
C VAL A 154 -6.76 -12.30 10.25
N ASN A 155 -6.95 -11.03 10.58
CA ASN A 155 -8.15 -10.51 11.23
C ASN A 155 -8.59 -9.18 10.60
N ALA A 156 -9.89 -9.03 10.40
CA ALA A 156 -10.55 -7.78 10.03
C ALA A 156 -11.54 -7.44 11.14
N ASN A 157 -11.12 -6.67 12.15
CA ASN A 157 -11.95 -6.03 13.18
C ASN A 157 -11.05 -5.18 14.09
N GLU A 158 -11.61 -4.16 14.72
CA GLU A 158 -10.89 -3.16 15.54
C GLU A 158 -10.14 -3.80 16.72
N GLY A 159 -8.85 -4.11 16.52
CA GLY A 159 -7.95 -4.50 17.60
C GLY A 159 -6.69 -5.24 17.17
N THR A 160 -5.72 -5.31 18.08
CA THR A 160 -4.48 -6.11 17.99
C THR A 160 -4.74 -7.61 18.16
N GLY A 161 -5.87 -8.12 17.63
CA GLY A 161 -6.30 -9.49 17.81
C GLY A 161 -5.38 -10.44 17.06
N PHE A 162 -4.54 -11.16 17.78
CA PHE A 162 -3.72 -12.26 17.27
C PHE A 162 -4.64 -13.39 16.82
N ASN A 163 -4.80 -13.55 15.52
CA ASN A 163 -5.52 -14.68 14.95
C ASN A 163 -4.49 -15.61 14.31
N ILE A 164 -4.15 -16.68 15.03
CA ILE A 164 -3.43 -17.81 14.45
C ILE A 164 -4.48 -18.63 13.72
N GLY A 165 -4.46 -18.54 12.40
CA GLY A 165 -5.38 -19.19 11.50
C GLY A 165 -5.36 -20.71 11.70
N SER A 166 -6.54 -21.31 11.68
CA SER A 166 -6.74 -22.75 11.80
C SER A 166 -6.65 -23.46 10.44
N GLY A 167 -5.76 -23.01 9.54
CA GLY A 167 -5.66 -23.51 8.16
C GLY A 167 -6.78 -23.02 7.23
N ARG A 168 -7.29 -21.82 7.47
CA ARG A 168 -8.40 -21.19 6.74
C ARG A 168 -7.88 -20.19 5.71
N THR A 169 -8.52 -20.11 4.54
CA THR A 169 -8.17 -19.14 3.46
C THR A 169 -8.45 -17.71 3.88
N CYS A 170 -7.74 -16.74 3.29
CA CYS A 170 -7.98 -15.31 3.48
C CYS A 170 -9.45 -14.90 3.31
N LEU A 171 -10.14 -15.43 2.30
CA LEU A 171 -11.58 -15.22 2.10
C LEU A 171 -12.43 -15.71 3.29
N SER A 172 -12.06 -16.85 3.87
CA SER A 172 -12.78 -17.43 5.00
C SER A 172 -12.53 -16.70 6.32
N ASN A 173 -11.31 -16.21 6.54
CA ASN A 173 -10.94 -15.46 7.74
C ASN A 173 -11.47 -14.01 7.73
N LEU A 174 -11.47 -13.37 6.56
CA LEU A 174 -11.89 -11.98 6.43
C LEU A 174 -13.40 -11.83 6.21
N PHE A 175 -14.00 -12.77 5.47
CA PHE A 175 -15.36 -12.61 4.94
C PHE A 175 -16.27 -13.81 5.19
N GLY A 176 -15.88 -14.72 6.09
CA GLY A 176 -16.68 -15.91 6.44
C GLY A 176 -16.87 -16.89 5.28
N GLY A 177 -16.04 -16.79 4.23
CA GLY A 177 -16.08 -17.66 3.05
C GLY A 177 -17.03 -17.16 1.96
N ASN A 178 -17.63 -15.98 2.16
CA ASN A 178 -18.57 -15.41 1.21
C ASN A 178 -17.87 -14.41 0.27
N ALA A 179 -17.60 -14.83 -0.97
CA ALA A 179 -16.99 -13.98 -1.99
C ALA A 179 -17.79 -12.70 -2.31
N ALA A 180 -19.11 -12.70 -2.11
CA ALA A 180 -19.93 -11.50 -2.34
C ALA A 180 -19.62 -10.37 -1.34
N ASN A 181 -19.07 -10.71 -0.17
CA ASN A 181 -18.63 -9.74 0.84
C ASN A 181 -17.27 -9.13 0.49
N ALA A 182 -16.48 -9.76 -0.38
CA ALA A 182 -15.21 -9.24 -0.90
C ALA A 182 -15.39 -8.32 -2.14
N ASN A 183 -16.58 -7.72 -2.29
CA ASN A 183 -16.86 -6.76 -3.35
C ASN A 183 -16.07 -5.44 -3.18
N ASN A 184 -16.18 -4.49 -4.12
CA ASN A 184 -15.41 -3.24 -4.06
C ASN A 184 -15.98 -2.18 -3.09
N SER A 185 -16.71 -2.59 -2.03
CA SER A 185 -17.16 -1.69 -0.97
C SER A 185 -16.01 -1.27 -0.07
N ILE A 186 -16.20 -0.15 0.65
CA ILE A 186 -15.23 0.36 1.62
C ILE A 186 -15.03 -0.69 2.72
N PHE A 187 -13.77 -0.97 3.04
CA PHE A 187 -13.39 -1.83 4.15
C PHE A 187 -13.49 -1.03 5.45
N HIS A 188 -14.44 -1.44 6.30
CA HIS A 188 -14.63 -0.83 7.61
C HIS A 188 -13.78 -1.59 8.63
N GLY A 189 -12.57 -1.09 8.91
CA GLY A 189 -11.72 -1.60 9.99
C GLY A 189 -10.22 -1.50 9.71
N ASN A 190 -9.43 -2.03 10.65
CA ASN A 190 -8.01 -2.31 10.46
C ASN A 190 -7.83 -3.76 10.04
N LEU A 191 -6.84 -4.03 9.19
CA LEU A 191 -6.48 -5.38 8.76
C LEU A 191 -5.18 -5.78 9.46
N THR A 192 -5.21 -6.92 10.15
CA THR A 192 -4.11 -7.37 11.02
C THR A 192 -3.63 -8.73 10.59
N PHE A 193 -2.34 -8.86 10.34
CA PHE A 193 -1.67 -10.09 9.93
C PHE A 193 -0.85 -10.63 11.10
N THR A 194 -1.02 -11.90 11.44
CA THR A 194 -0.24 -12.59 12.47
C THR A 194 0.87 -13.39 11.81
N PHE A 195 2.09 -13.23 12.30
CA PHE A 195 3.29 -13.94 11.87
C PHE A 195 3.81 -14.78 13.04
N ASN A 196 4.43 -15.92 12.74
CA ASN A 196 5.04 -16.84 13.71
C ASN A 196 6.54 -16.98 13.41
#